data_AF-A0A6L8G760-F1
#
_entry.id   AF-A0A6L8G760-F1
#
_cell.length_a   1.000
_cell.length_b   1.000
_cell.length_c   1.000
_cell.angle_alpha   90.00
_cell.angle_beta   90.00
_cell.angle_gamma   90.00
#
_symmetry.space_group_name_H-M   'P 1'
#
loop_
_entity.id
_entity.type
_entity.pdbx_description
1 polymer ?
#
loop_
_entity_poly.entity_id
_entity_poly.type
_entity_poly.pdbx_seq_one_letter_code
_entity_poly.pdbx_strand_id
1 'polypeptide(L)'
;MAKMLLLERHGGNAAFPELIRRVAISSTGKPDFLAPWEAQATLGEEPSVDPKFEDPFFTEWLALPPAFADIDLRGALYVSREHAPPVTLGDALSTDAFELLTALVEHPNMAASLKRQLADLPPRDRLFIMDRLLENARREQSWGVPAVLDACLALTEADPVQGERLATFLVDRPPTQIHPNIVPKIGDQPWASGVLDSWYRQEVSPPVKSAITRQRKKDRGHLAV
;
A
#
# COMPACT_ATOMS: atom_id res chain seq x y z
N MET A 1 4.55 14.74 27.75
CA MET A 1 3.21 14.78 27.12
C MET A 1 2.78 16.18 26.74
N ALA A 2 2.79 17.18 27.64
CA ALA A 2 2.35 18.55 27.31
C ALA A 2 3.05 19.18 26.08
N LYS A 3 4.38 19.03 25.96
CA LYS A 3 5.15 19.51 24.79
C LYS A 3 4.63 18.92 23.46
N MET A 4 4.28 17.63 23.41
CA MET A 4 3.70 17.03 22.18
C MET A 4 2.33 17.62 21.82
N LEU A 5 1.45 17.82 22.81
CA LEU A 5 0.11 18.39 22.60
C LEU A 5 0.17 19.85 22.11
N LEU A 6 1.18 20.61 22.55
CA LEU A 6 1.41 21.96 22.07
C LEU A 6 1.72 21.96 20.57
N LEU A 7 2.62 21.07 20.13
CA LEU A 7 2.94 20.91 18.71
C LEU A 7 1.75 20.45 17.89
N GLU A 8 0.96 19.51 18.40
CA GLU A 8 -0.24 19.02 17.73
C GLU A 8 -1.27 20.12 17.46
N ARG A 9 -1.43 21.06 18.40
CA ARG A 9 -2.46 22.11 18.32
C ARG A 9 -1.98 23.41 17.67
N HIS A 10 -0.69 23.70 17.72
CA HIS A 10 -0.13 25.01 17.34
C HIS A 10 1.05 24.91 16.37
N GLY A 11 1.57 23.71 16.08
CA GLY A 11 2.73 23.47 15.22
C GLY A 11 2.50 23.63 13.71
N GLY A 12 1.48 24.38 13.31
CA GLY A 12 1.06 24.46 11.92
C GLY A 12 0.61 23.11 11.32
N ASN A 13 0.21 23.14 10.06
CA ASN A 13 -0.36 21.96 9.39
C ASN A 13 0.70 20.92 8.93
N ALA A 14 2.00 21.24 9.03
CA ALA A 14 3.07 20.44 8.44
C ALA A 14 4.03 19.80 9.46
N ALA A 15 4.39 20.50 10.54
CA ALA A 15 5.44 20.04 11.45
C ALA A 15 5.03 18.80 12.24
N PHE A 16 3.81 18.78 12.78
CA PHE A 16 3.33 17.65 13.58
C PHE A 16 3.18 16.35 12.75
N PRO A 17 2.53 16.35 11.56
CA PRO A 17 2.51 15.17 10.70
C PRO A 17 3.90 14.69 10.27
N GLU A 18 4.81 15.61 9.97
CA GLU A 18 6.18 15.24 9.57
C GLU A 18 6.97 14.62 10.73
N LEU A 19 6.85 15.16 11.94
CA LEU A 19 7.46 14.57 13.15
C LEU A 19 6.95 13.15 13.38
N ILE A 20 5.62 12.96 13.33
CA ILE A 20 4.98 11.65 13.51
C ILE A 20 5.48 10.67 12.45
N ARG A 21 5.54 11.10 11.19
CA ARG A 21 6.06 10.29 10.08
C ARG A 21 7.49 9.84 10.35
N ARG A 22 8.38 10.75 10.76
CA ARG A 22 9.79 10.45 11.05
C ARG A 22 9.96 9.49 12.24
N VAL A 23 9.17 9.67 13.29
CA VAL A 23 9.12 8.75 14.44
C VAL A 23 8.63 7.36 14.00
N ALA A 24 7.61 7.28 13.15
CA ALA A 24 7.02 6.02 12.71
C ALA A 24 7.95 5.18 11.81
N ILE A 25 8.78 5.83 10.98
CA ILE A 25 9.76 5.14 10.12
C ILE A 25 11.10 4.87 10.83
N SER A 26 11.33 5.46 12.00
CA SER A 26 12.53 5.25 12.80
C SER A 26 12.51 3.85 13.44
N SER A 27 13.61 3.09 13.29
CA SER A 27 13.75 1.76 13.91
C SER A 27 13.77 1.82 15.43
N THR A 28 14.17 2.95 16.01
CA THR A 28 14.22 3.20 17.46
C THR A 28 12.97 3.93 17.97
N GLY A 29 12.14 4.47 17.08
CA GLY A 29 11.02 5.34 17.46
C GLY A 29 11.45 6.71 18.01
N LYS A 30 12.74 7.04 17.90
CA LYS A 30 13.31 8.29 18.40
C LYS A 30 13.46 9.32 17.28
N PRO A 31 13.12 10.60 17.51
CA PRO A 31 13.33 11.67 16.55
C PRO A 31 14.73 12.28 16.69
N ASP A 32 15.79 11.47 16.51
CA ASP A 32 17.18 11.89 16.74
C ASP A 32 17.59 13.14 15.93
N PHE A 33 16.92 13.38 14.78
CA PHE A 33 17.11 14.57 13.95
C PHE A 33 16.80 15.90 14.67
N LEU A 34 16.02 15.86 15.76
CA LEU A 34 15.74 17.04 16.57
C LEU A 34 16.95 17.45 17.42
N ALA A 35 17.91 16.57 17.70
CA ALA A 35 19.03 16.85 18.59
C ALA A 35 19.81 18.14 18.27
N PRO A 36 20.27 18.37 17.02
CA PRO A 36 20.97 19.61 16.69
C PRO A 36 20.07 20.84 16.84
N TRP A 37 18.78 20.73 16.52
CA TRP A 37 17.83 21.84 16.58
C TRP A 37 17.44 22.19 18.02
N GLU A 38 17.18 21.19 18.86
CA GLU A 38 16.89 21.37 20.28
C GLU A 38 18.11 21.96 21.01
N ALA A 39 19.33 21.54 20.65
CA ALA A 39 20.56 22.09 21.21
C ALA A 39 20.75 23.58 20.89
N GLN A 40 20.56 23.97 19.62
CA GLN A 40 20.64 25.36 19.17
C GLN A 40 19.54 26.22 19.83
N ALA A 41 18.30 25.75 19.80
CA ALA A 41 17.17 26.47 20.39
C ALA A 41 17.34 26.68 21.91
N THR A 42 17.91 25.70 22.63
CA THR A 42 18.18 25.81 24.07
C THR A 42 19.26 26.86 24.37
N LEU A 43 20.18 27.11 23.43
CA LEU A 43 21.20 28.16 23.52
C LEU A 43 20.68 29.55 23.10
N GLY A 44 19.42 29.65 22.66
CA GLY A 44 18.85 30.88 22.13
C GLY A 44 19.32 31.21 20.71
N GLU A 45 19.89 30.23 20.01
CA GLU A 45 20.25 30.33 18.60
C GLU A 45 19.04 29.98 17.73
N GLU A 46 19.04 30.45 16.48
CA GLU A 46 17.99 30.15 15.51
C GLU A 46 18.39 28.91 14.69
N PRO A 47 17.74 27.74 14.92
CA PRO A 47 18.10 26.52 14.23
C PRO A 47 17.69 26.57 12.76
N SER A 48 18.56 26.08 11.88
CA SER A 48 18.21 25.85 10.48
C SER A 48 17.41 24.57 10.37
N VAL A 49 16.08 24.72 10.38
CA VAL A 49 15.11 23.62 10.28
C VAL A 49 14.72 23.35 8.83
N ASP A 50 14.16 22.16 8.55
CA ASP A 50 13.66 21.87 7.21
C ASP A 50 12.42 22.72 6.88
N PRO A 51 12.09 22.97 5.60
CA PRO A 51 10.94 23.80 5.20
C PRO A 51 9.58 23.38 5.78
N LYS A 52 9.40 22.10 6.13
CA LYS A 52 8.17 21.60 6.77
C LYS A 52 8.03 22.00 8.24
N PHE A 53 9.11 22.50 8.84
CA PHE A 53 9.23 22.93 10.23
C PHE A 53 9.53 24.44 10.34
N GLU A 54 9.64 25.16 9.22
CA GLU A 54 9.82 26.61 9.19
C GLU A 54 8.55 27.33 9.68
N ASP A 55 8.41 27.37 11.00
CA ASP A 55 7.33 28.04 11.70
C ASP A 55 7.87 28.66 13.00
N PRO A 56 7.56 29.93 13.31
CA PRO A 56 8.06 30.59 14.52
C PRO A 56 7.71 29.85 15.81
N PHE A 57 6.52 29.24 15.88
CA PHE A 57 6.12 28.44 17.03
C PHE A 57 6.99 27.17 17.14
N PHE A 58 7.39 26.57 16.02
CA PHE A 58 8.26 25.38 16.07
C PHE A 58 9.63 25.69 16.68
N THR A 59 10.20 26.85 16.37
CA THR A 59 11.46 27.30 16.97
C THR A 59 11.35 27.48 18.48
N GLU A 60 10.27 28.14 18.96
CA GLU A 60 10.01 28.28 20.40
C GLU A 60 9.76 26.91 21.05
N TRP A 61 9.06 26.03 20.36
CA TRP A 61 8.75 24.68 20.81
C TRP A 61 10.01 23.82 21.01
N LEU A 62 11.01 23.95 20.14
CA LEU A 62 12.29 23.23 20.25
C LEU A 62 12.99 23.52 21.58
N ALA A 63 12.92 24.76 22.08
CA ALA A 63 13.53 25.18 23.34
C ALA A 63 12.79 24.68 24.60
N LEU A 64 11.58 24.12 24.47
CA LEU A 64 10.80 23.65 25.62
C LEU A 64 11.32 22.31 26.16
N PRO A 65 11.39 22.12 27.49
CA PRO A 65 11.66 20.80 28.05
C PRO A 65 10.42 19.88 28.00
N PRO A 66 10.60 18.54 27.96
CA PRO A 66 11.87 17.83 27.80
C PRO A 66 12.36 17.81 26.35
N ALA A 67 13.66 17.60 26.15
CA ALA A 67 14.19 17.25 24.83
C ALA A 67 13.59 15.92 24.35
N PHE A 68 13.26 15.84 23.08
CA PHE A 68 12.63 14.67 22.48
C PHE A 68 13.55 13.82 21.64
N ALA A 69 14.71 14.34 21.24
CA ALA A 69 15.65 13.62 20.38
C ALA A 69 15.94 12.18 20.87
N ASP A 70 16.13 11.98 22.17
CA ASP A 70 16.48 10.67 22.74
C ASP A 70 15.31 9.84 23.27
N ILE A 71 14.06 10.30 23.12
CA ILE A 71 12.87 9.65 23.67
C ILE A 71 12.14 8.87 22.57
N ASP A 72 11.82 7.61 22.84
CA ASP A 72 10.95 6.83 21.94
C ASP A 72 9.51 7.40 22.01
N LEU A 73 9.09 8.06 20.94
CA LEU A 73 7.81 8.76 20.87
C LEU A 73 6.67 7.90 20.31
N ARG A 74 6.89 6.62 19.99
CA ARG A 74 5.81 5.74 19.47
C ARG A 74 4.64 5.61 20.44
N GLY A 75 4.91 5.65 21.75
CA GLY A 75 3.86 5.69 22.77
C GLY A 75 3.01 6.96 22.73
N ALA A 76 3.60 8.11 22.36
CA ALA A 76 2.87 9.37 22.20
C ALA A 76 1.95 9.34 20.96
N LEU A 77 2.36 8.66 19.89
CA LEU A 77 1.51 8.41 18.71
C LEU A 77 0.23 7.63 19.08
N TYR A 78 0.34 6.66 19.99
CA TYR A 78 -0.79 5.84 20.40
C TYR A 78 -1.79 6.60 21.30
N VAL A 79 -1.38 7.71 21.92
CA VAL A 79 -2.23 8.52 22.81
C VAL A 79 -2.83 9.74 22.10
N SER A 80 -2.18 10.27 21.07
CA SER A 80 -2.69 11.36 20.19
C SER A 80 -3.83 10.91 19.23
N ARG A 81 -4.39 9.71 19.46
CA ARG A 81 -5.49 9.09 18.69
C ARG A 81 -6.80 9.89 18.63
N GLU A 82 -6.89 11.04 19.27
CA GLU A 82 -8.03 11.94 19.11
C GLU A 82 -7.92 12.81 17.84
N HIS A 83 -6.71 13.06 17.29
CA HIS A 83 -6.53 13.92 16.10
C HIS A 83 -5.53 13.42 15.05
N ALA A 84 -4.73 12.38 15.32
CA ALA A 84 -3.93 11.73 14.29
C ALA A 84 -4.75 10.59 13.64
N PRO A 85 -5.14 10.69 12.35
CA PRO A 85 -5.58 9.52 11.63
C PRO A 85 -4.54 8.42 11.83
N PRO A 86 -4.93 7.15 12.06
CA PRO A 86 -3.95 6.08 12.03
C PRO A 86 -3.18 6.26 10.72
N VAL A 87 -1.85 6.41 10.80
CA VAL A 87 -0.96 6.30 9.65
C VAL A 87 -1.21 4.90 9.09
N THR A 88 -2.25 4.79 8.29
CA THR A 88 -2.59 3.57 7.58
C THR A 88 -1.39 3.27 6.70
N LEU A 89 -1.15 2.01 6.37
CA LEU A 89 -0.02 1.55 5.55
C LEU A 89 0.24 2.38 4.26
N GLY A 90 -0.70 3.24 3.84
CA GLY A 90 -0.57 4.16 2.72
C GLY A 90 0.14 5.48 2.96
N ASP A 91 0.27 5.93 4.20
CA ASP A 91 0.88 7.24 4.50
C ASP A 91 2.42 7.24 4.44
N ALA A 92 3.02 6.10 4.10
CA ALA A 92 4.45 6.01 3.83
C ALA A 92 4.74 5.22 2.55
N LEU A 93 3.89 5.37 1.53
CA LEU A 93 4.30 5.04 0.16
C LEU A 93 5.45 5.95 -0.26
N SER A 94 6.41 5.39 -0.99
CA SER A 94 7.33 6.22 -1.76
C SER A 94 6.52 7.03 -2.80
N THR A 95 7.07 8.18 -3.21
CA THR A 95 6.48 8.99 -4.29
C THR A 95 6.26 8.15 -5.54
N ASP A 96 7.27 7.36 -5.92
CA ASP A 96 7.23 6.45 -7.08
C ASP A 96 6.09 5.44 -6.96
N ALA A 97 5.91 4.84 -5.78
CA ALA A 97 4.81 3.90 -5.56
C ALA A 97 3.44 4.56 -5.62
N PHE A 98 3.32 5.83 -5.19
CA PHE A 98 2.06 6.57 -5.26
C PHE A 98 1.71 6.93 -6.70
N GLU A 99 2.68 7.37 -7.50
CA GLU A 99 2.52 7.64 -8.92
C GLU A 99 2.10 6.37 -9.68
N LEU A 100 2.78 5.25 -9.41
CA LEU A 100 2.44 3.97 -10.02
C LEU A 100 1.05 3.47 -9.61
N LEU A 101 0.69 3.60 -8.33
CA LEU A 101 -0.65 3.24 -7.87
C LEU A 101 -1.72 4.09 -8.58
N THR A 102 -1.50 5.40 -8.69
CA THR A 102 -2.41 6.32 -9.37
C THR A 102 -2.58 5.92 -10.84
N ALA A 103 -1.47 5.69 -11.54
CA ALA A 103 -1.48 5.24 -12.93
C ALA A 103 -2.21 3.90 -13.12
N LEU A 104 -2.03 2.94 -12.20
CA LEU A 104 -2.71 1.64 -12.26
C LEU A 104 -4.22 1.74 -12.00
N VAL A 105 -4.65 2.66 -11.15
CA VAL A 105 -6.08 2.87 -10.85
C VAL A 105 -6.78 3.65 -11.96
N GLU A 106 -6.13 4.69 -12.50
CA GLU A 106 -6.71 5.55 -13.55
C GLU A 106 -6.59 4.93 -14.95
N HIS A 107 -5.50 4.20 -15.21
CA HIS A 107 -5.18 3.62 -16.52
C HIS A 107 -4.82 2.12 -16.44
N PRO A 108 -5.68 1.27 -15.86
CA PRO A 108 -5.39 -0.16 -15.65
C PRO A 108 -5.05 -0.94 -16.94
N ASN A 109 -5.61 -0.54 -18.08
CA ASN A 109 -5.32 -1.18 -19.38
C ASN A 109 -3.86 -0.98 -19.83
N MET A 110 -3.16 0.02 -19.28
CA MET A 110 -1.74 0.26 -19.53
C MET A 110 -0.82 -0.43 -18.51
N ALA A 111 -1.36 -1.17 -17.54
CA ALA A 111 -0.56 -1.77 -16.47
C ALA A 111 0.61 -2.63 -16.96
N ALA A 112 0.48 -3.24 -18.15
CA ALA A 112 1.54 -4.05 -18.73
C ALA A 112 2.83 -3.27 -19.04
N SER A 113 2.75 -1.96 -19.32
CA SER A 113 3.94 -1.13 -19.55
C SER A 113 4.66 -0.74 -18.26
N LEU A 114 3.98 -0.81 -17.12
CA LEU A 114 4.49 -0.40 -15.81
C LEU A 114 5.23 -1.53 -15.06
N LYS A 115 5.24 -2.76 -15.60
CA LYS A 115 5.79 -3.97 -14.94
C LYS A 115 7.21 -3.78 -14.41
N ARG A 116 8.10 -3.14 -15.19
CA ARG A 116 9.49 -2.91 -14.77
C ARG A 116 9.57 -1.98 -13.56
N GLN A 117 8.85 -0.86 -13.62
CA GLN A 117 8.80 0.10 -12.53
C GLN A 117 8.18 -0.51 -11.26
N LEU A 118 7.18 -1.38 -11.40
CA LEU A 118 6.61 -2.14 -10.28
C LEU A 118 7.63 -3.10 -9.67
N ALA A 119 8.47 -3.75 -10.48
CA ALA A 119 9.50 -4.68 -9.99
C ALA A 119 10.62 -3.96 -9.23
N ASP A 120 10.91 -2.71 -9.59
CA ASP A 120 11.93 -1.88 -8.95
C ASP A 120 11.49 -1.35 -7.57
N LEU A 121 10.19 -1.41 -7.25
CA LEU A 121 9.68 -0.97 -5.96
C LEU A 121 10.09 -1.89 -4.80
N PRO A 122 10.30 -1.32 -3.59
CA PRO A 122 10.47 -2.10 -2.37
C PRO A 122 9.30 -3.08 -2.16
N PRO A 123 9.52 -4.29 -1.61
CA PRO A 123 8.46 -5.26 -1.36
C PRO A 123 7.28 -4.69 -0.55
N ARG A 124 7.58 -3.79 0.39
CA ARG A 124 6.59 -3.07 1.19
C ARG A 124 5.61 -2.26 0.33
N ASP A 125 6.11 -1.54 -0.67
CA ASP A 125 5.32 -0.68 -1.52
C ASP A 125 4.46 -1.52 -2.47
N ARG A 126 5.01 -2.60 -3.03
CA ARG A 126 4.27 -3.57 -3.84
C ARG A 126 3.12 -4.22 -3.06
N LEU A 127 3.38 -4.60 -1.81
CA LEU A 127 2.36 -5.16 -0.92
C LEU A 127 1.18 -4.20 -0.73
N PHE A 128 1.48 -2.92 -0.51
CA PHE A 128 0.46 -1.89 -0.35
C PHE A 128 -0.31 -1.61 -1.65
N ILE A 129 0.39 -1.53 -2.79
CA ILE A 129 -0.26 -1.36 -4.09
C ILE A 129 -1.26 -2.49 -4.30
N MET A 130 -0.88 -3.75 -4.00
CA MET A 130 -1.79 -4.88 -4.10
C MET A 130 -3.02 -4.73 -3.18
N ASP A 131 -2.85 -4.26 -1.93
CA ASP A 131 -3.98 -3.99 -1.04
C ASP A 131 -4.98 -3.01 -1.65
N ARG A 132 -4.49 -1.91 -2.23
CA ARG A 132 -5.34 -0.88 -2.85
C ARG A 132 -5.99 -1.34 -4.14
N LEU A 133 -5.28 -2.11 -4.96
CA LEU A 133 -5.86 -2.73 -6.15
C LEU A 133 -6.98 -3.70 -5.78
N LEU A 134 -6.78 -4.54 -4.77
CA LEU A 134 -7.80 -5.49 -4.30
C LEU A 134 -8.99 -4.77 -3.66
N GLU A 135 -8.77 -3.71 -2.89
CA GLU A 135 -9.84 -2.84 -2.38
C GLU A 135 -10.67 -2.23 -3.51
N ASN A 136 -10.02 -1.73 -4.56
CA ASN A 136 -10.72 -1.21 -5.73
C ASN A 136 -11.49 -2.34 -6.44
N ALA A 137 -10.87 -3.50 -6.61
CA ALA A 137 -11.46 -4.68 -7.23
C ALA A 137 -12.70 -5.19 -6.49
N ARG A 138 -12.83 -4.99 -5.16
CA ARG A 138 -14.04 -5.36 -4.41
C ARG A 138 -15.30 -4.64 -4.90
N ARG A 139 -15.16 -3.50 -5.58
CA ARG A 139 -16.28 -2.73 -6.13
C ARG A 139 -16.88 -3.39 -7.38
N GLU A 140 -16.10 -4.23 -8.06
CA GLU A 140 -16.52 -4.93 -9.28
C GLU A 140 -17.57 -6.00 -8.98
N GLN A 141 -18.71 -5.89 -9.68
CA GLN A 141 -19.82 -6.84 -9.57
C GLN A 141 -19.80 -7.91 -10.66
N SER A 142 -18.98 -7.74 -11.70
CA SER A 142 -18.88 -8.68 -12.83
C SER A 142 -17.42 -9.02 -13.10
N TRP A 143 -17.08 -10.28 -12.88
CA TRP A 143 -15.75 -10.85 -13.04
C TRP A 143 -15.63 -11.61 -14.36
N GLY A 144 -15.72 -10.86 -15.45
CA GLY A 144 -15.29 -11.31 -16.78
C GLY A 144 -13.83 -10.98 -17.04
N VAL A 145 -13.54 -9.77 -17.47
CA VAL A 145 -12.16 -9.25 -17.50
C VAL A 145 -12.24 -7.77 -17.12
N PRO A 146 -12.58 -7.44 -15.86
CA PRO A 146 -12.61 -6.04 -15.44
C PRO A 146 -11.20 -5.46 -15.54
N ALA A 147 -11.09 -4.16 -15.87
CA ALA A 147 -9.79 -3.55 -16.14
C ALA A 147 -8.83 -3.66 -14.94
N VAL A 148 -9.35 -3.57 -13.70
CA VAL A 148 -8.56 -3.76 -12.47
C VAL A 148 -7.81 -5.11 -12.43
N LEU A 149 -8.30 -6.14 -13.12
CA LEU A 149 -7.60 -7.42 -13.24
C LEU A 149 -6.27 -7.27 -13.98
N ASP A 150 -6.19 -6.41 -15.00
CA ASP A 150 -4.93 -6.16 -15.72
C ASP A 150 -3.87 -5.52 -14.81
N ALA A 151 -4.29 -4.60 -13.94
CA ALA A 151 -3.42 -4.00 -12.92
C ALA A 151 -2.92 -5.04 -11.91
N CYS A 152 -3.82 -5.88 -11.38
CA CYS A 152 -3.44 -6.95 -10.47
C CYS A 152 -2.47 -7.95 -11.14
N LEU A 153 -2.75 -8.35 -12.38
CA LEU A 153 -1.90 -9.29 -13.13
C LEU A 153 -0.50 -8.72 -13.36
N ALA A 154 -0.39 -7.45 -13.78
CA ALA A 154 0.89 -6.79 -13.94
C ALA A 154 1.72 -6.79 -12.65
N LEU A 155 1.08 -6.58 -11.49
CA LEU A 155 1.76 -6.64 -10.20
C LEU A 155 2.16 -8.06 -9.82
N THR A 156 1.33 -9.08 -10.08
CA THR A 156 1.70 -10.48 -9.81
C THR A 156 2.83 -10.99 -10.70
N GLU A 157 3.00 -10.42 -11.88
CA GLU A 157 4.16 -10.73 -12.72
C GLU A 157 5.44 -10.04 -12.20
N ALA A 158 5.32 -8.81 -11.69
CA ALA A 158 6.45 -8.07 -11.09
C ALA A 158 6.83 -8.61 -9.69
N ASP A 159 5.88 -9.19 -8.97
CA ASP A 159 6.06 -9.81 -7.66
C ASP A 159 5.18 -11.07 -7.55
N PRO A 160 5.73 -12.25 -7.91
CA PRO A 160 5.01 -13.51 -7.88
C PRO A 160 4.39 -13.86 -6.52
N VAL A 161 4.92 -13.31 -5.41
CA VAL A 161 4.37 -13.53 -4.05
C VAL A 161 2.95 -12.97 -3.94
N GLN A 162 2.60 -11.93 -4.69
CA GLN A 162 1.25 -11.36 -4.68
C GLN A 162 0.22 -12.26 -5.38
N GLY A 163 0.65 -13.26 -6.16
CA GLY A 163 -0.23 -14.17 -6.89
C GLY A 163 -1.21 -14.94 -6.00
N GLU A 164 -0.76 -15.41 -4.85
CA GLU A 164 -1.62 -16.12 -3.88
C GLU A 164 -2.72 -15.22 -3.31
N ARG A 165 -2.42 -13.93 -3.13
CA ARG A 165 -3.39 -12.95 -2.62
C ARG A 165 -4.49 -12.67 -3.65
N LEU A 166 -4.11 -12.53 -4.93
CA LEU A 166 -5.07 -12.41 -6.02
C LEU A 166 -5.91 -13.68 -6.17
N ALA A 167 -5.28 -14.86 -6.07
CA ALA A 167 -5.97 -16.14 -6.13
C ALA A 167 -7.03 -16.26 -5.03
N THR A 168 -6.66 -15.96 -3.79
CA THR A 168 -7.58 -15.95 -2.64
C THR A 168 -8.76 -15.01 -2.87
N PHE A 169 -8.47 -13.78 -3.30
CA PHE A 169 -9.50 -12.79 -3.62
C PHE A 169 -10.49 -13.28 -4.70
N LEU A 170 -9.98 -13.93 -5.75
CA LEU A 170 -10.79 -14.48 -6.85
C LEU A 170 -11.63 -15.68 -6.43
N VAL A 171 -11.11 -16.53 -5.53
CA VAL A 171 -11.86 -17.64 -4.93
C VAL A 171 -13.03 -17.14 -4.10
N ASP A 172 -12.86 -16.01 -3.40
CA ASP A 172 -13.88 -15.39 -2.55
C ASP A 172 -14.95 -14.61 -3.32
N ARG A 173 -14.86 -14.53 -4.66
CA ARG A 173 -15.90 -13.89 -5.46
C ARG A 173 -17.16 -14.76 -5.46
N PRO A 174 -18.36 -14.18 -5.24
CA PRO A 174 -19.61 -14.90 -5.39
C PRO A 174 -19.69 -15.62 -6.76
N PRO A 175 -20.12 -16.89 -6.81
CA PRO A 175 -20.17 -17.67 -8.06
C PRO A 175 -20.96 -17.00 -9.19
N THR A 176 -21.99 -16.22 -8.83
CA THR A 176 -22.85 -15.47 -9.74
C THR A 176 -22.14 -14.31 -10.44
N GLN A 177 -21.02 -13.82 -9.90
CA GLN A 177 -20.24 -12.74 -10.49
C GLN A 177 -19.20 -13.25 -11.50
N ILE A 178 -18.87 -14.54 -11.51
CA ILE A 178 -17.82 -15.10 -12.36
C ILE A 178 -18.33 -15.34 -13.79
N HIS A 179 -17.61 -14.81 -14.78
CA HIS A 179 -17.90 -14.98 -16.20
C HIS A 179 -16.83 -15.80 -16.94
N PRO A 180 -17.18 -16.53 -18.01
CA PRO A 180 -16.30 -17.53 -18.62
C PRO A 180 -15.02 -16.98 -19.24
N ASN A 181 -15.01 -15.71 -19.66
CA ASN A 181 -13.85 -15.08 -20.30
C ASN A 181 -12.70 -14.77 -19.32
N ILE A 182 -12.93 -14.81 -18.01
CA ILE A 182 -11.83 -14.68 -17.02
C ILE A 182 -10.89 -15.88 -17.04
N VAL A 183 -11.42 -17.07 -17.36
CA VAL A 183 -10.68 -18.32 -17.31
C VAL A 183 -9.45 -18.31 -18.23
N PRO A 184 -9.57 -18.03 -19.54
CA PRO A 184 -8.39 -17.94 -20.40
C PRO A 184 -7.49 -16.75 -20.06
N LYS A 185 -8.02 -15.69 -19.40
CA LYS A 185 -7.23 -14.52 -19.02
C LYS A 185 -6.22 -14.84 -17.91
N ILE A 186 -6.62 -15.65 -16.93
CA ILE A 186 -5.74 -16.07 -15.82
C ILE A 186 -5.10 -17.44 -16.04
N GLY A 187 -5.52 -18.20 -17.07
CA GLY A 187 -5.18 -19.61 -17.23
C GLY A 187 -3.68 -19.92 -17.29
N ASP A 188 -2.87 -19.00 -17.80
CA ASP A 188 -1.41 -19.17 -17.92
C ASP A 188 -0.66 -18.75 -16.62
N GLN A 189 -1.38 -18.36 -15.56
CA GLN A 189 -0.79 -17.94 -14.27
C GLN A 189 -0.51 -19.16 -13.36
N PRO A 190 0.63 -19.20 -12.65
CA PRO A 190 1.00 -20.35 -11.80
C PRO A 190 -0.02 -20.69 -10.70
N TRP A 191 -0.70 -19.68 -10.16
CA TRP A 191 -1.69 -19.81 -9.09
C TRP A 191 -3.12 -20.09 -9.59
N ALA A 192 -3.37 -20.05 -10.91
CA ALA A 192 -4.72 -20.15 -11.46
C ALA A 192 -5.35 -21.53 -11.27
N SER A 193 -4.57 -22.60 -11.28
CA SER A 193 -5.06 -23.98 -11.13
C SER A 193 -5.96 -24.14 -9.90
N GLY A 194 -5.52 -23.63 -8.74
CA GLY A 194 -6.27 -23.66 -7.48
C GLY A 194 -7.58 -22.86 -7.55
N VAL A 195 -7.57 -21.70 -8.22
CA VAL A 195 -8.77 -20.87 -8.43
C VAL A 195 -9.77 -21.62 -9.31
N LEU A 196 -9.33 -22.17 -10.44
CA LEU A 196 -10.18 -22.90 -11.37
C LEU A 196 -10.77 -24.17 -10.74
N ASP A 197 -10.01 -24.87 -9.89
CA ASP A 197 -10.50 -26.02 -9.11
C ASP A 197 -11.55 -25.62 -8.08
N SER A 198 -11.37 -24.48 -7.41
CA SER A 198 -12.37 -23.93 -6.48
C SER A 198 -13.67 -23.60 -7.22
N TRP A 199 -13.60 -22.81 -8.29
CA TRP A 199 -14.79 -22.44 -9.07
C TRP A 199 -15.50 -23.65 -9.69
N TYR A 200 -14.77 -24.65 -10.17
CA TYR A 200 -15.39 -25.86 -10.75
C TYR A 200 -16.25 -26.63 -9.73
N ARG A 201 -15.79 -26.67 -8.46
CA ARG A 201 -16.52 -27.30 -7.35
C ARG A 201 -17.70 -26.47 -6.85
N GLN A 202 -17.63 -25.15 -6.99
CA GLN A 202 -18.72 -24.24 -6.65
C GLN A 202 -19.85 -24.25 -7.70
N GLU A 203 -20.96 -23.58 -7.39
CA GLU A 203 -22.13 -23.41 -8.27
C GLU A 203 -21.94 -22.26 -9.30
N VAL A 204 -20.76 -22.16 -9.91
CA VAL A 204 -20.56 -21.25 -11.05
C VAL A 204 -21.36 -21.72 -12.26
N SER A 205 -21.70 -20.80 -13.15
CA SER A 205 -22.53 -21.09 -14.32
C SER A 205 -21.94 -22.19 -15.24
N PRO A 206 -22.76 -22.95 -15.98
CA PRO A 206 -22.28 -23.97 -16.92
C PRO A 206 -21.26 -23.47 -17.99
N PRO A 207 -21.38 -22.24 -18.54
CA PRO A 207 -20.38 -21.67 -19.41
C PRO A 207 -18.99 -21.54 -18.76
N VAL A 208 -18.93 -21.16 -17.47
CA VAL A 208 -17.67 -21.06 -16.72
C VAL A 208 -17.03 -22.44 -16.56
N LYS A 209 -17.79 -23.47 -16.16
CA LYS A 209 -17.28 -24.85 -16.06
C LYS A 209 -16.78 -25.38 -17.40
N SER A 210 -17.43 -25.00 -18.49
CA SER A 210 -17.04 -25.35 -19.86
C SER A 210 -15.72 -24.67 -20.25
N ALA A 211 -15.56 -23.37 -19.93
CA ALA A 211 -14.32 -22.64 -20.14
C ALA A 211 -13.14 -23.25 -19.34
N ILE A 212 -13.36 -23.62 -18.08
CA ILE A 212 -12.38 -24.31 -17.23
C ILE A 212 -11.94 -25.63 -17.86
N THR A 213 -12.90 -26.44 -18.31
CA THR A 213 -12.61 -27.73 -18.95
C THR A 213 -11.79 -27.55 -20.23
N ARG A 214 -12.11 -26.53 -21.03
CA ARG A 214 -11.35 -26.19 -22.24
C ARG A 214 -9.92 -25.74 -21.92
N GLN A 215 -9.75 -24.89 -20.91
CA GLN A 215 -8.43 -24.42 -20.49
C GLN A 215 -7.55 -25.60 -20.03
N ARG A 216 -8.06 -26.48 -19.18
CA ARG A 216 -7.33 -27.68 -18.74
C ARG A 216 -6.89 -28.60 -19.88
N LYS A 217 -7.70 -28.71 -20.95
CA LYS A 217 -7.34 -29.47 -22.16
C LYS A 217 -6.20 -28.78 -22.92
N LYS A 218 -6.21 -27.45 -23.03
CA LYS A 218 -5.11 -26.67 -23.63
C LYS A 218 -3.80 -26.89 -22.86
N ASP A 219 -3.84 -26.79 -21.53
CA ASP A 219 -2.65 -26.93 -20.68
C ASP A 219 -2.03 -28.34 -20.79
N ARG A 220 -2.86 -29.38 -20.83
CA ARG A 220 -2.41 -30.77 -21.05
C ARG A 220 -1.84 -31.01 -22.44
N GLY A 221 -2.39 -30.34 -23.47
CA GLY A 221 -1.88 -30.41 -24.83
C GLY A 221 -0.51 -29.75 -25.00
N HIS A 222 -0.19 -28.73 -24.19
CA HIS A 222 1.11 -28.05 -24.23
C HIS A 222 2.24 -28.84 -23.55
N LEU A 223 1.90 -29.75 -22.61
CA LEU A 223 2.86 -30.64 -21.93
C LEU A 223 3.16 -31.94 -22.73
N ALA A 224 2.42 -32.20 -23.81
CA ALA A 224 2.54 -33.41 -24.61
C ALA A 224 3.32 -33.21 -25.93
N VAL A 225 3.96 -32.05 -26.11
CA VAL A 225 4.80 -31.65 -27.25
C VAL A 225 6.18 -31.30 -26.73
#